data_AF-I3MS28-F1
#
_entry.id   AF-I3MS28-F1
#
_cell.length_a   1.000
_cell.length_b   1.000
_cell.length_c   1.000
_cell.angle_alpha   90.00
_cell.angle_beta   90.00
_cell.angle_gamma   90.00
#
_symmetry.space_group_name_H-M   'P 1'
#
loop_
_entity.id
_entity.type
_entity.pdbx_description
1 polymer ?
#
loop_
_entity_poly.entity_id
_entity_poly.type
_entity_poly.pdbx_seq_one_letter_code
_entity_poly.pdbx_strand_id
1 'polypeptide(L)'
;MTRAEAAILGSHSAVVGGHPCAVPRSSEPFRWCCCPCCHRRLQPCRIMVYFRPSWLSGSGLLLLCLVLGADQSHALECNLTDSSNATCLYAKWQMNFTVTYETTNKTYKTVNISDLSNVTYEGSTCGDEQNGPRIAVQFGSGFSWIVNFTKHAPDYFIDTISFSYNIHNHTTFPDAEHKGIITIDNHVALKVPLNDIFRCNSLITIEKNNVTQHIWNVLVQAFVQNGTVSTKEYLCDEDKHSTTVAPIIHTTVPSPTPTPTPKENPYVGNYSVRDGNSTCLLATMGLQLNITQDKVSSVININPNSTGVTGSCHPQTAQLRLNSSNIKYLDFVFAVKNENRFYLKEVNVSLNLANGSVFSIANNNLSYWDAPLGSSYMCHKEQTVSVSRTFQINTFELRVQPFNVMEGKYSTAQECSLDDDTILIPIIVGAGLSGLIIVIVIAYLIGRRKSYAGYQTL
;
A
#
# COMPACT_ATOMS: atom_id res chain seq x y z
N MET A 1 -57.64 35.14 1.24
CA MET A 1 -58.62 35.89 0.41
C MET A 1 -58.02 36.10 -0.98
N THR A 2 -58.88 36.46 -1.95
CA THR A 2 -58.64 36.50 -3.40
C THR A 2 -57.80 37.68 -3.92
N ARG A 3 -57.02 37.40 -4.99
CA ARG A 3 -56.87 38.17 -6.27
C ARG A 3 -56.06 39.49 -6.33
N ALA A 4 -55.08 39.50 -7.26
CA ALA A 4 -54.70 40.54 -8.28
C ALA A 4 -53.24 40.24 -8.77
N GLU A 5 -52.95 39.92 -10.03
CA GLU A 5 -52.83 40.76 -11.25
C GLU A 5 -51.70 41.83 -11.13
N ALA A 6 -50.52 41.66 -11.78
CA ALA A 6 -50.16 42.00 -13.19
C ALA A 6 -49.86 43.52 -13.41
N ALA A 7 -48.93 44.03 -14.23
CA ALA A 7 -47.96 43.53 -15.24
C ALA A 7 -46.74 44.51 -15.33
N ILE A 8 -45.72 44.41 -16.22
CA ILE A 8 -45.63 45.00 -17.59
C ILE A 8 -44.21 44.83 -18.21
N LEU A 9 -44.13 44.70 -19.56
CA LEU A 9 -43.04 44.88 -20.58
C LEU A 9 -41.54 44.83 -20.19
N GLY A 10 -40.61 44.34 -21.02
CA GLY A 10 -40.58 43.86 -22.43
C GLY A 10 -39.15 43.34 -22.77
N SER A 11 -38.69 43.03 -24.00
CA SER A 11 -39.30 43.01 -25.34
C SER A 11 -38.27 42.47 -26.39
N HIS A 12 -38.65 41.47 -27.22
CA HIS A 12 -37.96 40.92 -28.43
C HIS A 12 -36.59 40.21 -28.24
N SER A 13 -36.39 38.90 -28.57
CA SER A 13 -36.44 38.15 -29.86
C SER A 13 -35.17 38.34 -30.73
N ALA A 14 -34.58 37.34 -31.42
CA ALA A 14 -35.11 36.08 -32.00
C ALA A 14 -34.05 34.93 -32.04
N VAL A 15 -34.41 33.64 -31.85
CA VAL A 15 -34.57 32.54 -32.86
C VAL A 15 -33.25 32.16 -33.58
N VAL A 16 -32.75 30.91 -33.67
CA VAL A 16 -33.27 29.56 -34.10
C VAL A 16 -32.60 28.46 -33.20
N GLY A 17 -33.08 27.21 -33.00
CA GLY A 17 -34.30 26.49 -33.39
C GLY A 17 -34.05 25.05 -33.91
N GLY A 18 -34.68 24.01 -33.32
CA GLY A 18 -34.54 22.59 -33.72
C GLY A 18 -34.88 21.60 -32.59
N HIS A 19 -35.51 20.45 -32.88
CA HIS A 19 -36.10 19.52 -31.89
C HIS A 19 -35.57 18.05 -32.08
N PRO A 20 -35.96 17.05 -31.26
CA PRO A 20 -35.00 16.09 -30.68
C PRO A 20 -34.82 14.76 -31.43
N CYS A 21 -33.76 14.02 -31.07
CA CYS A 21 -33.47 12.66 -31.54
C CYS A 21 -34.40 11.62 -30.89
N ALA A 22 -34.94 10.71 -31.72
CA ALA A 22 -35.70 9.53 -31.27
C ALA A 22 -34.85 8.25 -31.28
N VAL A 23 -35.20 7.31 -30.40
CA VAL A 23 -34.58 5.98 -30.26
C VAL A 23 -35.33 4.95 -31.10
N PRO A 24 -34.65 4.00 -31.76
CA PRO A 24 -35.23 2.72 -32.17
C PRO A 24 -34.69 1.54 -31.34
N ARG A 25 -35.51 0.48 -31.20
CA ARG A 25 -35.18 -0.77 -30.48
C ARG A 25 -35.68 -1.96 -31.32
N SER A 26 -34.97 -3.09 -31.22
CA SER A 26 -35.41 -4.50 -31.45
C SER A 26 -35.03 -5.28 -32.73
N SER A 27 -34.75 -6.57 -32.48
CA SER A 27 -34.84 -7.80 -33.30
C SER A 27 -33.79 -8.16 -34.39
N GLU A 28 -33.24 -9.37 -34.21
CA GLU A 28 -32.44 -10.26 -35.10
C GLU A 28 -33.32 -10.91 -36.22
N PRO A 29 -32.86 -11.85 -37.12
CA PRO A 29 -31.61 -12.66 -37.14
C PRO A 29 -30.93 -13.04 -38.49
N PHE A 30 -29.80 -13.78 -38.41
CA PHE A 30 -29.07 -14.66 -39.38
C PHE A 30 -29.20 -14.41 -40.91
N ARG A 31 -28.12 -14.44 -41.74
CA ARG A 31 -27.29 -15.64 -42.08
C ARG A 31 -26.11 -15.31 -43.03
N TRP A 32 -25.17 -16.25 -43.20
CA TRP A 32 -23.91 -16.16 -43.98
C TRP A 32 -24.03 -16.16 -45.52
N CYS A 33 -22.99 -15.65 -46.20
CA CYS A 33 -22.47 -16.16 -47.50
C CYS A 33 -20.95 -15.86 -47.65
N CYS A 34 -20.23 -16.66 -48.45
CA CYS A 34 -18.74 -16.70 -48.48
C CYS A 34 -18.12 -16.08 -49.75
N CYS A 35 -16.92 -15.46 -49.61
CA CYS A 35 -15.73 -15.43 -50.52
C CYS A 35 -15.89 -15.08 -52.04
N PRO A 36 -14.80 -14.80 -52.82
CA PRO A 36 -13.36 -14.82 -52.49
C PRO A 36 -12.52 -13.57 -52.89
N CYS A 37 -11.27 -13.58 -52.42
CA CYS A 37 -10.02 -12.96 -52.90
C CYS A 37 -10.02 -11.91 -54.04
N CYS A 38 -9.40 -10.75 -53.76
CA CYS A 38 -8.48 -10.13 -54.73
C CYS A 38 -7.28 -9.47 -54.04
N HIS A 39 -6.14 -9.40 -54.72
CA HIS A 39 -4.81 -9.22 -54.13
C HIS A 39 -4.12 -7.98 -54.71
N ARG A 40 -3.85 -6.95 -53.89
CA ARG A 40 -2.80 -5.93 -54.20
C ARG A 40 -2.38 -5.10 -52.98
N ARG A 41 -1.08 -4.79 -52.93
CA ARG A 41 -0.43 -3.92 -51.93
C ARG A 41 -0.83 -2.46 -52.15
N LEU A 42 -0.96 -1.69 -51.07
CA LEU A 42 -0.91 -0.22 -51.10
C LEU A 42 0.07 0.26 -50.01
N GLN A 43 1.00 1.14 -50.40
CA GLN A 43 1.93 1.82 -49.50
C GLN A 43 1.27 3.05 -48.84
N PRO A 44 1.76 3.51 -47.68
CA PRO A 44 1.13 4.60 -46.94
C PRO A 44 1.30 5.97 -47.61
N CYS A 45 0.23 6.75 -47.60
CA CYS A 45 0.21 8.09 -48.16
C CYS A 45 0.87 9.09 -47.20
N ARG A 46 1.91 9.81 -47.66
CA ARG A 46 2.48 10.95 -46.92
C ARG A 46 1.55 12.15 -47.03
N ILE A 47 0.96 12.59 -45.91
CA ILE A 47 0.29 13.89 -45.82
C ILE A 47 1.31 14.92 -45.33
N MET A 48 1.60 15.91 -46.16
CA MET A 48 2.55 16.99 -45.87
C MET A 48 1.78 18.28 -45.59
N VAL A 49 1.63 18.64 -44.31
CA VAL A 49 0.90 19.85 -43.89
C VAL A 49 1.85 21.04 -43.86
N TYR A 50 1.65 22.01 -44.76
CA TYR A 50 2.32 23.31 -44.71
C TYR A 50 1.65 24.21 -43.67
N PHE A 51 2.38 24.58 -42.61
CA PHE A 51 2.01 25.71 -41.76
C PHE A 51 2.79 26.97 -42.19
N ARG A 52 2.07 28.02 -42.60
CA ARG A 52 2.63 29.37 -42.72
C ARG A 52 2.56 30.07 -41.36
N PRO A 53 3.65 30.63 -40.82
CA PRO A 53 3.59 31.46 -39.62
C PRO A 53 3.24 32.92 -39.99
N SER A 54 2.10 33.41 -39.49
CA SER A 54 1.77 34.84 -39.50
C SER A 54 2.27 35.50 -38.21
N TRP A 55 3.12 36.52 -38.33
CA TRP A 55 3.60 37.30 -37.19
C TRP A 55 2.61 38.38 -36.76
N LEU A 56 2.26 38.40 -35.46
CA LEU A 56 1.73 39.50 -34.66
C LEU A 56 2.24 39.21 -33.23
N SER A 57 3.28 39.87 -32.71
CA SER A 57 3.29 41.25 -32.17
C SER A 57 2.25 41.45 -31.06
N GLY A 58 2.72 41.68 -29.82
CA GLY A 58 1.88 42.16 -28.72
C GLY A 58 2.01 41.40 -27.40
N SER A 59 2.84 41.94 -26.51
CA SER A 59 2.84 41.80 -25.04
C SER A 59 1.74 40.95 -24.37
N GLY A 60 2.15 39.89 -23.67
CA GLY A 60 1.26 39.03 -22.90
C GLY A 60 2.02 38.06 -22.00
N LEU A 61 2.83 38.59 -21.08
CA LEU A 61 3.61 37.80 -20.12
C LEU A 61 2.70 37.21 -19.03
N LEU A 62 1.86 36.23 -19.38
CA LEU A 62 1.23 35.39 -18.37
C LEU A 62 2.33 34.55 -17.71
N LEU A 63 2.76 34.97 -16.52
CA LEU A 63 3.24 34.02 -15.53
C LEU A 63 2.09 33.03 -15.29
N LEU A 64 2.18 31.84 -15.87
CA LEU A 64 1.64 30.68 -15.19
C LEU A 64 2.46 30.52 -13.91
N CYS A 65 2.00 31.18 -12.85
CA CYS A 65 2.22 30.67 -11.51
C CYS A 65 1.60 29.27 -11.50
N LEU A 66 2.44 28.28 -11.77
CA LEU A 66 2.26 26.95 -11.20
C LEU A 66 2.21 27.17 -9.69
N VAL A 67 1.00 27.38 -9.19
CA VAL A 67 0.63 26.91 -7.86
C VAL A 67 0.77 25.40 -7.98
N LEU A 68 2.02 24.93 -7.83
CA LEU A 68 2.26 23.75 -7.04
C LEU A 68 1.44 24.00 -5.78
N GLY A 69 0.31 23.31 -5.66
CA GLY A 69 -0.29 23.14 -4.36
C GLY A 69 0.84 22.63 -3.50
N ALA A 70 1.26 23.44 -2.52
CA ALA A 70 2.00 22.92 -1.40
C ALA A 70 0.99 21.99 -0.73
N ASP A 71 0.96 20.74 -1.19
CA ASP A 71 0.26 19.65 -0.56
C ASP A 71 0.79 19.66 0.87
N GLN A 72 -0.04 20.16 1.78
CA GLN A 72 0.42 20.55 3.10
C GLN A 72 0.67 19.24 3.84
N SER A 73 1.90 18.75 3.74
CA SER A 73 2.27 17.44 4.23
C SER A 73 2.02 17.44 5.73
N HIS A 74 0.98 16.70 6.14
CA HIS A 74 0.63 16.45 7.54
C HIS A 74 1.66 15.50 8.19
N ALA A 75 2.95 15.74 7.92
CA ALA A 75 4.08 15.02 8.47
C ALA A 75 4.48 15.68 9.78
N LEU A 76 4.51 14.86 10.82
CA LEU A 76 5.04 15.20 12.13
C LEU A 76 6.57 15.17 12.03
N GLU A 77 7.24 16.19 12.58
CA GLU A 77 8.71 16.28 12.63
C GLU A 77 9.14 16.61 14.06
N CYS A 78 9.95 15.74 14.66
CA CYS A 78 10.54 15.92 15.98
C CYS A 78 12.07 15.90 15.84
N ASN A 79 12.71 17.01 16.19
CA ASN A 79 14.16 17.11 16.29
C ASN A 79 14.52 17.52 17.72
N LEU A 80 15.17 16.61 18.46
CA LEU A 80 15.58 16.84 19.84
C LEU A 80 17.09 17.05 19.88
N THR A 81 17.51 18.11 20.56
CA THR A 81 18.91 18.39 20.86
C THR A 81 19.19 18.21 22.35
N ASP A 82 20.40 17.75 22.67
CA ASP A 82 20.89 17.70 24.04
C ASP A 82 21.30 19.10 24.57
N SER A 83 21.83 19.14 25.79
CA SER A 83 22.32 20.37 26.43
C SER A 83 23.54 21.02 25.75
N SER A 84 24.17 20.34 24.79
CA SER A 84 25.25 20.86 23.94
C SER A 84 24.75 21.38 22.58
N ASN A 85 23.43 21.42 22.37
CA ASN A 85 22.76 21.66 21.09
C ASN A 85 23.06 20.61 20.00
N ALA A 86 23.55 19.42 20.38
CA ALA A 86 23.76 18.31 19.44
C ALA A 86 22.47 17.50 19.28
N THR A 87 22.07 17.20 18.04
CA THR A 87 20.93 16.32 17.75
C THR A 87 21.12 14.96 18.45
N CYS A 88 20.18 14.58 19.31
CA CYS A 88 20.17 13.32 20.05
C CYS A 88 19.13 12.33 19.51
N LEU A 89 18.05 12.86 18.92
CA LEU A 89 16.98 12.11 18.27
C LEU A 89 16.41 12.95 17.12
N TYR A 90 16.16 12.30 16.00
CA TYR A 90 15.50 12.89 14.84
C TYR A 90 14.41 11.95 14.33
N ALA A 91 13.21 12.48 14.06
CA ALA A 91 12.08 11.69 13.58
C ALA A 91 11.15 12.50 12.65
N LYS A 92 10.69 11.86 11.58
CA LYS A 92 9.61 12.27 10.68
C LYS A 92 8.65 11.12 10.46
N TRP A 93 7.34 11.37 10.48
CA TRP A 93 6.34 10.34 10.16
C TRP A 93 4.97 10.97 9.87
N GLN A 94 4.06 10.17 9.32
CA GLN A 94 2.64 10.47 9.21
C GLN A 94 1.83 9.42 9.98
N MET A 95 0.67 9.79 10.50
CA MET A 95 -0.21 8.88 11.23
C MET A 95 -1.66 9.35 11.24
N ASN A 96 -2.57 8.41 11.53
CA ASN A 96 -3.94 8.67 11.96
C ASN A 96 -4.39 7.57 12.95
N PHE A 97 -5.50 7.81 13.63
CA PHE A 97 -6.05 6.88 14.62
C PHE A 97 -7.52 6.62 14.37
N THR A 98 -7.94 5.36 14.48
CA THR A 98 -9.36 4.97 14.52
C THR A 98 -9.67 4.44 15.91
N VAL A 99 -10.71 4.96 16.55
CA VAL A 99 -11.14 4.58 17.90
C VAL A 99 -12.60 4.13 17.86
N THR A 100 -12.88 2.92 18.32
CA THR A 100 -14.24 2.39 18.48
C THR A 100 -14.60 2.33 19.96
N TYR A 101 -15.73 2.95 20.33
CA TYR A 101 -16.15 3.13 21.72
C TYR A 101 -17.64 2.80 21.92
N GLU A 102 -17.99 2.40 23.14
CA GLU A 102 -19.38 2.10 23.52
C GLU A 102 -20.14 3.37 23.92
N THR A 103 -21.41 3.43 23.52
CA THR A 103 -22.30 4.54 23.83
C THR A 103 -23.31 4.18 24.91
N THR A 104 -23.90 5.18 25.57
CA THR A 104 -24.94 5.03 26.60
C THR A 104 -26.15 4.17 26.18
N ASN A 105 -26.36 3.97 24.88
CA ASN A 105 -27.39 3.09 24.33
C ASN A 105 -26.94 1.64 24.11
N LYS A 106 -25.75 1.25 24.59
CA LYS A 106 -25.12 -0.07 24.38
C LYS A 106 -24.90 -0.41 22.91
N THR A 107 -24.51 0.60 22.14
CA THR A 107 -24.09 0.46 20.74
C THR A 107 -22.72 1.05 20.54
N TYR A 108 -21.95 0.51 19.58
CA TYR A 108 -20.60 0.98 19.29
C TYR A 108 -20.61 2.06 18.21
N LYS A 109 -19.78 3.10 18.39
CA LYS A 109 -19.46 4.11 17.38
C LYS A 109 -17.96 4.11 17.11
N THR A 110 -17.58 4.42 15.87
CA THR A 110 -16.18 4.50 15.44
C THR A 110 -15.87 5.91 14.95
N VAL A 111 -14.73 6.44 15.36
CA VAL A 111 -14.26 7.79 15.00
C VAL A 111 -12.86 7.70 14.43
N ASN A 112 -12.64 8.37 13.30
CA ASN A 112 -11.34 8.53 12.66
C ASN A 112 -10.76 9.91 13.04
N ILE A 113 -9.56 9.91 13.58
CA ILE A 113 -8.78 11.06 14.03
C ILE A 113 -7.65 11.25 13.03
N SER A 114 -7.88 12.10 12.03
CA SER A 114 -6.95 12.44 10.95
C SER A 114 -6.53 13.91 10.94
N ASP A 115 -7.30 14.81 11.55
CA ASP A 115 -6.89 16.19 11.80
C ASP A 115 -6.00 16.25 13.05
N LEU A 116 -4.70 16.06 12.82
CA LEU A 116 -3.65 16.15 13.84
C LEU A 116 -3.03 17.56 13.87
N SER A 117 -3.87 18.58 13.99
CA SER A 117 -3.44 19.98 14.11
C SER A 117 -3.06 20.39 15.54
N ASN A 118 -2.34 21.50 15.66
CA ASN A 118 -1.83 22.04 16.93
C ASN A 118 -1.02 21.03 17.76
N VAL A 119 0.06 20.54 17.15
CA VAL A 119 0.98 19.54 17.71
C VAL A 119 1.97 20.19 18.66
N THR A 120 2.14 19.63 19.85
CA THR A 120 3.27 19.92 20.74
C THR A 120 4.10 18.66 21.00
N TYR A 121 5.39 18.85 21.27
CA TYR A 121 6.33 17.76 21.61
C TYR A 121 6.72 17.77 23.10
N GLU A 122 5.87 18.32 23.97
CA GLU A 122 6.22 18.52 25.37
C GLU A 122 6.45 17.18 26.08
N GLY A 123 7.50 17.14 26.90
CA GLY A 123 7.95 15.91 27.55
C GLY A 123 8.73 14.96 26.64
N SER A 124 8.95 15.26 25.35
CA SER A 124 9.99 14.59 24.57
C SER A 124 11.37 14.83 25.19
N THR A 125 12.26 13.84 25.17
CA THR A 125 13.61 13.96 25.74
C THR A 125 14.62 13.06 25.02
N CYS A 126 15.89 13.48 25.04
CA CYS A 126 17.05 12.69 24.63
C CYS A 126 17.30 11.45 25.51
N GLY A 127 16.69 11.39 26.69
CA GLY A 127 17.03 10.38 27.70
C GLY A 127 18.36 10.69 28.41
N ASP A 128 18.81 9.70 29.18
CA ASP A 128 20.05 9.67 29.96
C ASP A 128 20.71 8.26 29.82
N GLU A 129 21.67 7.91 30.68
CA GLU A 129 22.35 6.61 30.62
C GLU A 129 21.47 5.41 31.03
N GLN A 130 20.38 5.65 31.78
CA GLN A 130 19.46 4.64 32.30
C GLN A 130 18.14 4.61 31.53
N ASN A 131 17.64 5.78 31.10
CA ASN A 131 16.39 5.97 30.37
C ASN A 131 16.69 6.39 28.94
N GLY A 132 16.27 5.63 27.93
CA GLY A 132 16.49 6.06 26.54
C GLY A 132 15.60 7.25 26.11
N PRO A 133 15.84 7.80 24.90
CA PRO A 133 15.03 8.86 24.35
C PRO A 133 13.56 8.48 24.29
N ARG A 134 12.70 9.50 24.32
CA ARG A 134 11.27 9.34 24.02
C ARG A 134 10.78 10.54 23.20
N ILE A 135 9.89 10.26 22.28
CA ILE A 135 9.05 11.29 21.64
C ILE A 135 7.70 11.23 22.35
N ALA A 136 7.28 12.35 22.91
CA ALA A 136 5.94 12.54 23.43
C ALA A 136 5.27 13.63 22.59
N VAL A 137 4.09 13.33 22.07
CA VAL A 137 3.32 14.18 21.16
C VAL A 137 1.97 14.44 21.80
N GLN A 138 1.53 15.69 21.84
CA GLN A 138 0.16 16.05 22.18
C GLN A 138 -0.52 16.66 20.96
N PHE A 139 -1.76 16.25 20.69
CA PHE A 139 -2.57 16.77 19.60
C PHE A 139 -3.77 17.52 20.18
N GLY A 140 -3.73 18.85 20.07
CA GLY A 140 -4.84 19.71 20.48
C GLY A 140 -5.34 19.44 21.91
N SER A 141 -6.65 19.23 22.05
CA SER A 141 -7.35 19.23 23.34
C SER A 141 -7.67 17.85 23.93
N GLY A 142 -7.14 16.74 23.40
CA GLY A 142 -7.58 15.43 23.89
C GLY A 142 -6.78 14.17 23.55
N PHE A 143 -5.69 14.24 22.77
CA PHE A 143 -4.92 13.05 22.39
C PHE A 143 -3.44 13.22 22.72
N SER A 144 -2.80 12.14 23.16
CA SER A 144 -1.34 12.07 23.22
C SER A 144 -0.82 10.74 22.69
N TRP A 145 0.36 10.78 22.10
CA TRP A 145 1.05 9.62 21.57
C TRP A 145 2.51 9.67 22.01
N ILE A 146 3.01 8.57 22.56
CA ILE A 146 4.36 8.47 23.10
C ILE A 146 5.03 7.25 22.48
N VAL A 147 6.28 7.40 22.04
CA VAL A 147 7.15 6.29 21.69
C VAL A 147 8.45 6.38 22.49
N ASN A 148 8.79 5.28 23.15
CA ASN A 148 10.03 5.13 23.91
C ASN A 148 11.05 4.34 23.07
N PHE A 149 12.33 4.72 23.18
CA PHE A 149 13.44 4.03 22.53
C PHE A 149 14.39 3.45 23.58
N THR A 150 14.75 2.17 23.46
CA THR A 150 15.58 1.47 24.45
C THR A 150 16.90 1.05 23.82
N LYS A 151 18.04 1.39 24.46
CA LYS A 151 19.38 1.07 23.96
C LYS A 151 19.78 -0.35 24.36
N HIS A 152 20.28 -1.13 23.41
CA HIS A 152 20.90 -2.43 23.69
C HIS A 152 22.00 -2.69 22.65
N ALA A 153 23.19 -2.11 22.90
CA ALA A 153 24.30 -2.11 21.97
C ALA A 153 24.58 -3.53 21.39
N PRO A 154 24.80 -3.67 20.06
CA PRO A 154 25.04 -2.61 19.07
C PRO A 154 23.77 -1.92 18.52
N ASP A 155 22.58 -2.31 18.98
CA ASP A 155 21.30 -1.85 18.46
C ASP A 155 20.56 -0.91 19.43
N TYR A 156 19.44 -0.35 18.97
CA TYR A 156 18.36 0.14 19.80
C TYR A 156 17.03 -0.48 19.36
N PHE A 157 16.02 -0.34 20.21
CA PHE A 157 14.66 -0.77 19.94
C PHE A 157 13.72 0.43 19.90
N ILE A 158 12.83 0.49 18.91
CA ILE A 158 11.56 1.22 19.03
C ILE A 158 10.68 0.35 19.92
N ASP A 159 10.65 0.68 21.20
CA ASP A 159 10.27 -0.25 22.27
C ASP A 159 8.74 -0.29 22.43
N THR A 160 8.18 0.76 23.02
CA THR A 160 6.78 0.82 23.43
C THR A 160 6.13 2.09 22.88
N ILE A 161 4.97 1.91 22.25
CA ILE A 161 4.12 2.96 21.68
C ILE A 161 2.83 3.05 22.48
N SER A 162 2.64 4.17 23.19
CA SER A 162 1.45 4.46 24.00
C SER A 162 0.58 5.48 23.28
N PHE A 163 -0.71 5.16 23.07
CA PHE A 163 -1.70 6.14 22.62
C PHE A 163 -2.73 6.39 23.72
N SER A 164 -2.97 7.66 24.04
CA SER A 164 -3.94 8.06 25.05
C SER A 164 -4.96 9.02 24.46
N TYR A 165 -6.23 8.84 24.81
CA TYR A 165 -7.32 9.72 24.40
C TYR A 165 -8.29 10.01 25.53
N ASN A 166 -8.82 11.24 25.55
CA ASN A 166 -9.84 11.66 26.50
C ASN A 166 -11.25 11.42 25.95
N ILE A 167 -11.87 10.31 26.34
CA ILE A 167 -13.23 9.95 25.93
C ILE A 167 -14.32 10.86 26.55
N HIS A 168 -13.96 11.74 27.49
CA HIS A 168 -14.88 12.77 27.99
C HIS A 168 -15.22 13.84 26.93
N ASN A 169 -14.43 13.98 25.86
CA ASN A 169 -14.67 15.03 24.87
C ASN A 169 -15.90 14.73 24.00
N HIS A 170 -17.03 15.37 24.36
CA HIS A 170 -18.32 15.24 23.67
C HIS A 170 -18.32 15.63 22.18
N THR A 171 -17.34 16.42 21.68
CA THR A 171 -17.26 16.73 20.24
C THR A 171 -16.69 15.58 19.42
N THR A 172 -15.75 14.82 19.98
CA THR A 172 -15.14 13.66 19.30
C THR A 172 -15.82 12.36 19.66
N PHE A 173 -16.30 12.22 20.91
CA PHE A 173 -16.91 11.00 21.45
C PHE A 173 -18.36 11.24 21.92
N PRO A 174 -19.29 11.61 21.02
CA PRO A 174 -20.69 11.83 21.38
C PRO A 174 -21.36 10.55 21.91
N ASP A 175 -22.08 10.70 23.02
CA ASP A 175 -22.83 9.66 23.72
C ASP A 175 -21.98 8.55 24.36
N ALA A 176 -20.66 8.72 24.55
CA ALA A 176 -19.81 7.72 25.20
C ALA A 176 -20.33 7.29 26.59
N GLU A 177 -20.41 5.97 26.82
CA GLU A 177 -20.87 5.40 28.10
C GLU A 177 -19.85 5.65 29.23
N HIS A 178 -18.57 5.44 28.93
CA HIS A 178 -17.47 5.66 29.87
C HIS A 178 -16.82 7.03 29.66
N LYS A 179 -16.39 7.67 30.75
CA LYS A 179 -15.74 8.97 30.76
C LYS A 179 -14.39 8.88 31.47
N GLY A 180 -13.34 9.44 30.87
CA GLY A 180 -11.99 9.44 31.43
C GLY A 180 -10.91 9.56 30.35
N ILE A 181 -9.67 9.31 30.75
CA ILE A 181 -8.54 9.14 29.83
C ILE A 181 -8.29 7.64 29.69
N ILE A 182 -8.22 7.14 28.45
CA ILE A 182 -7.91 5.75 28.13
C ILE A 182 -6.53 5.74 27.49
N THR A 183 -5.62 4.90 28.01
CA THR A 183 -4.24 4.71 27.51
C THR A 183 -4.07 3.28 27.00
N ILE A 184 -3.43 3.13 25.84
CA ILE A 184 -3.18 1.85 25.18
C ILE A 184 -1.68 1.73 24.87
N ASP A 185 -1.00 0.93 25.68
CA ASP A 185 0.43 0.64 25.50
C ASP A 185 0.64 -0.55 24.56
N ASN A 186 1.45 -0.34 23.52
CA ASN A 186 1.80 -1.35 22.53
C ASN A 186 3.31 -1.57 22.55
N HIS A 187 3.75 -2.66 23.15
CA HIS A 187 5.14 -3.12 23.03
C HIS A 187 5.37 -3.58 21.59
N VAL A 188 6.22 -2.90 20.84
CA VAL A 188 6.57 -3.17 19.43
C VAL A 188 7.92 -3.88 19.33
N ALA A 189 8.93 -3.37 20.05
CA ALA A 189 10.31 -3.87 20.06
C ALA A 189 10.94 -4.06 18.67
N LEU A 190 10.81 -3.07 17.79
CA LEU A 190 11.47 -3.07 16.47
C LEU A 190 12.96 -2.76 16.62
N LYS A 191 13.84 -3.67 16.18
CA LYS A 191 15.30 -3.50 16.29
C LYS A 191 15.88 -2.64 15.16
N VAL A 192 16.73 -1.68 15.50
CA VAL A 192 17.44 -0.78 14.56
C VAL A 192 18.91 -0.64 14.99
N PRO A 193 19.91 -0.68 14.08
CA PRO A 193 21.31 -0.41 14.42
C PRO A 193 21.52 1.04 14.88
N LEU A 194 22.34 1.28 15.92
CA LEU A 194 22.53 2.62 16.52
C LEU A 194 23.02 3.73 15.56
N ASN A 195 23.74 3.35 14.51
CA ASN A 195 24.36 4.31 13.57
C ASN A 195 23.60 4.43 12.25
N ASP A 196 22.43 3.81 12.12
CA ASP A 196 21.60 3.85 10.92
C ASP A 196 20.30 4.62 11.21
N ILE A 197 19.77 5.32 10.20
CA ILE A 197 18.44 5.94 10.28
C ILE A 197 17.38 4.94 9.82
N PHE A 198 16.42 4.61 10.68
CA PHE A 198 15.33 3.72 10.29
C PHE A 198 14.40 4.44 9.30
N ARG A 199 14.00 3.76 8.23
CA ARG A 199 13.05 4.29 7.25
C ARG A 199 11.99 3.26 6.87
N CYS A 200 10.73 3.68 6.84
CA CYS A 200 9.60 2.87 6.39
C CYS A 200 8.52 3.75 5.75
N ASN A 201 8.42 3.72 4.42
CA ASN A 201 7.38 4.43 3.69
C ASN A 201 6.06 3.65 3.74
N SER A 202 6.13 2.32 3.82
CA SER A 202 4.99 1.41 3.94
C SER A 202 4.08 1.71 5.15
N LEU A 203 2.81 1.32 5.02
CA LEU A 203 1.77 1.54 6.05
C LEU A 203 1.85 0.51 7.17
N ILE A 204 2.34 0.92 8.33
CA ILE A 204 2.35 0.15 9.56
C ILE A 204 0.98 0.31 10.24
N THR A 205 0.35 -0.80 10.62
CA THR A 205 -0.93 -0.79 11.35
C THR A 205 -0.79 -1.49 12.71
N ILE A 206 -1.21 -0.83 13.79
CA ILE A 206 -1.15 -1.32 15.17
C ILE A 206 -2.57 -1.32 15.74
N GLU A 207 -3.13 -2.50 16.03
CA GLU A 207 -4.48 -2.65 16.59
C GLU A 207 -4.42 -3.21 18.02
N LYS A 208 -5.07 -2.54 18.98
CA LYS A 208 -5.25 -3.00 20.36
C LYS A 208 -6.40 -2.27 21.05
N ASN A 209 -7.21 -2.99 21.83
CA ASN A 209 -8.28 -2.44 22.67
C ASN A 209 -9.21 -1.45 21.93
N ASN A 210 -9.75 -1.86 20.78
CA ASN A 210 -10.62 -1.06 19.91
C ASN A 210 -9.99 0.23 19.34
N VAL A 211 -8.66 0.37 19.42
CA VAL A 211 -7.89 1.42 18.76
C VAL A 211 -7.03 0.81 17.66
N THR A 212 -7.12 1.39 16.47
CA THR A 212 -6.24 1.12 15.33
C THR A 212 -5.40 2.37 15.07
N GLN A 213 -4.08 2.24 15.10
CA GLN A 213 -3.14 3.29 14.73
C GLN A 213 -2.57 2.94 13.36
N HIS A 214 -2.63 3.87 12.40
CA HIS A 214 -1.92 3.73 11.13
C HIS A 214 -0.77 4.72 11.10
N ILE A 215 0.43 4.26 10.74
CA ILE A 215 1.67 5.04 10.74
C ILE A 215 2.42 4.75 9.43
N TRP A 216 2.87 5.77 8.72
CA TRP A 216 3.57 5.61 7.42
C TRP A 216 4.55 6.76 7.17
N ASN A 217 5.36 6.67 6.11
CA ASN A 217 6.41 7.65 5.79
C ASN A 217 7.35 7.95 6.99
N VAL A 218 7.67 6.91 7.75
CA VAL A 218 8.53 6.95 8.94
C VAL A 218 9.98 7.10 8.52
N LEU A 219 10.68 8.01 9.19
CA LEU A 219 12.11 8.19 9.15
C LEU A 219 12.55 8.54 10.58
N VAL A 220 13.30 7.69 11.29
CA VAL A 220 13.70 7.96 12.68
C VAL A 220 15.08 7.42 13.03
N GLN A 221 15.88 8.25 13.69
CA GLN A 221 17.09 7.83 14.39
C GLN A 221 17.02 8.29 15.84
N ALA A 222 17.06 7.35 16.77
CA ALA A 222 17.28 7.61 18.19
C ALA A 222 18.77 7.41 18.52
N PHE A 223 19.25 7.99 19.62
CA PHE A 223 20.66 7.90 20.05
C PHE A 223 21.66 8.41 19.00
N VAL A 224 21.31 9.49 18.31
CA VAL A 224 22.15 10.15 17.29
C VAL A 224 23.50 10.51 17.90
N GLN A 225 24.60 10.07 17.26
CA GLN A 225 25.95 10.30 17.73
C GLN A 225 26.54 11.58 17.12
N ASN A 226 27.33 12.32 17.89
CA ASN A 226 28.02 13.54 17.44
C ASN A 226 27.09 14.60 16.80
N GLY A 227 25.83 14.66 17.24
CA GLY A 227 24.84 15.64 16.77
C GLY A 227 24.40 15.50 15.31
N THR A 228 24.88 14.48 14.59
CA THR A 228 24.75 14.36 13.13
C THR A 228 23.90 13.15 12.77
N VAL A 229 22.74 13.39 12.18
CA VAL A 229 21.83 12.35 11.70
C VAL A 229 22.51 11.53 10.59
N SER A 230 22.38 10.21 10.67
CA SER A 230 22.99 9.26 9.74
C SER A 230 22.37 9.34 8.35
N THR A 231 23.22 9.21 7.33
CA THR A 231 22.81 9.05 5.92
C THR A 231 22.65 7.58 5.51
N LYS A 232 22.95 6.63 6.41
CA LYS A 232 22.83 5.19 6.16
C LYS A 232 21.46 4.70 6.60
N GLU A 233 20.58 4.42 5.63
CA GLU A 233 19.22 3.96 5.90
C GLU A 233 19.19 2.48 6.33
N TYR A 234 18.41 2.18 7.38
CA TYR A 234 17.96 0.84 7.73
C TYR A 234 16.47 0.73 7.40
N LEU A 235 16.15 0.08 6.28
CA LEU A 235 14.76 -0.04 5.80
C LEU A 235 13.95 -1.02 6.67
N CYS A 236 12.64 -0.77 6.83
CA CYS A 236 11.71 -1.78 7.32
C CYS A 236 11.59 -2.97 6.35
N ASP A 237 11.15 -4.13 6.84
CA ASP A 237 11.15 -5.36 6.03
C ASP A 237 10.15 -5.27 4.85
N GLU A 238 9.07 -4.51 5.04
CA GLU A 238 8.09 -4.11 4.02
C GLU A 238 8.74 -3.32 2.87
N ASP A 239 9.62 -2.37 3.20
CA ASP A 239 10.32 -1.54 2.21
C ASP A 239 11.52 -2.27 1.58
N LYS A 240 12.22 -3.13 2.34
CA LYS A 240 13.37 -3.90 1.82
C LYS A 240 13.00 -4.68 0.55
N HIS A 241 11.82 -5.27 0.50
CA HIS A 241 11.34 -6.04 -0.64
C HIS A 241 10.90 -5.19 -1.85
N SER A 242 10.79 -3.86 -1.69
CA SER A 242 10.44 -2.90 -2.75
C SER A 242 11.66 -2.38 -3.53
N THR A 243 12.88 -2.80 -3.16
CA THR A 243 14.12 -2.24 -3.75
C THR A 243 14.44 -2.85 -5.12
N THR A 244 13.97 -2.19 -6.19
CA THR A 244 14.34 -2.50 -7.58
C THR A 244 15.85 -2.40 -7.78
N VAL A 245 16.49 -3.51 -8.16
CA VAL A 245 17.92 -3.57 -8.47
C VAL A 245 18.21 -2.79 -9.76
N ALA A 246 19.08 -1.78 -9.68
CA ALA A 246 19.56 -1.07 -10.86
C ALA A 246 20.55 -1.93 -11.67
N PRO A 247 20.45 -1.96 -13.02
CA PRO A 247 21.34 -2.77 -13.85
C PRO A 247 22.71 -2.09 -14.01
N ILE A 248 23.75 -2.67 -13.43
CA ILE A 248 25.15 -2.29 -13.68
C ILE A 248 25.76 -3.29 -14.66
N ILE A 249 25.96 -2.87 -15.91
CA ILE A 249 26.78 -3.59 -16.88
C ILE A 249 28.26 -3.34 -16.54
N HIS A 250 28.96 -4.37 -16.05
CA HIS A 250 30.41 -4.45 -16.17
C HIS A 250 30.88 -5.87 -16.49
N THR A 251 31.61 -5.98 -17.60
CA THR A 251 32.14 -7.23 -18.14
C THR A 251 33.50 -7.55 -17.53
N THR A 252 33.57 -8.50 -16.60
CA THR A 252 34.85 -9.09 -16.17
C THR A 252 34.67 -10.54 -15.68
N VAL A 253 35.70 -11.35 -15.91
CA VAL A 253 35.70 -12.82 -15.76
C VAL A 253 35.56 -13.27 -14.30
N PRO A 254 34.71 -14.26 -13.96
CA PRO A 254 34.57 -14.75 -12.60
C PRO A 254 35.68 -15.73 -12.18
N SER A 255 36.28 -15.47 -11.02
CA SER A 255 36.99 -16.45 -10.20
C SER A 255 35.98 -17.14 -9.25
N PRO A 256 36.13 -18.42 -8.87
CA PRO A 256 35.08 -19.13 -8.14
C PRO A 256 34.94 -18.66 -6.68
N THR A 257 33.80 -18.05 -6.37
CA THR A 257 33.33 -17.72 -5.02
C THR A 257 32.14 -18.62 -4.69
N PRO A 258 32.03 -19.18 -3.46
CA PRO A 258 31.10 -20.25 -3.16
C PRO A 258 29.62 -19.86 -3.33
N THR A 259 28.88 -20.74 -4.00
CA THR A 259 27.43 -20.67 -4.20
C THR A 259 26.68 -20.67 -2.87
N PRO A 260 25.86 -19.64 -2.54
CA PRO A 260 24.83 -19.79 -1.54
C PRO A 260 23.73 -20.71 -2.08
N THR A 261 23.37 -21.73 -1.31
CA THR A 261 22.36 -22.73 -1.69
C THR A 261 21.03 -22.06 -2.05
N PRO A 262 20.35 -22.43 -3.16
CA PRO A 262 19.05 -21.87 -3.49
C PRO A 262 18.03 -22.09 -2.36
N LYS A 263 17.27 -21.05 -2.03
CA LYS A 263 16.08 -21.17 -1.18
C LYS A 263 15.05 -22.01 -1.95
N GLU A 264 14.64 -23.16 -1.41
CA GLU A 264 13.71 -24.05 -2.09
C GLU A 264 12.26 -23.54 -1.96
N ASN A 265 11.68 -23.11 -3.09
CA ASN A 265 10.29 -22.68 -3.16
C ASN A 265 9.34 -23.88 -2.93
N PRO A 266 8.18 -23.68 -2.27
CA PRO A 266 7.21 -24.75 -2.04
C PRO A 266 6.56 -25.21 -3.36
N TYR A 267 6.20 -26.49 -3.43
CA TYR A 267 5.42 -27.02 -4.54
C TYR A 267 4.02 -26.41 -4.57
N VAL A 268 3.57 -25.99 -5.75
CA VAL A 268 2.23 -25.41 -5.96
C VAL A 268 1.16 -26.50 -5.81
N GLY A 269 0.24 -26.32 -4.87
CA GLY A 269 -0.90 -27.20 -4.67
C GLY A 269 -2.15 -26.72 -5.41
N ASN A 270 -3.02 -27.66 -5.79
CA ASN A 270 -4.37 -27.39 -6.27
C ASN A 270 -5.39 -27.93 -5.26
N TYR A 271 -6.12 -27.04 -4.62
CA TYR A 271 -7.07 -27.32 -3.55
C TYR A 271 -8.48 -26.93 -4.01
N SER A 272 -9.47 -27.77 -3.67
CA SER A 272 -10.87 -27.51 -4.01
C SER A 272 -11.78 -27.92 -2.86
N VAL A 273 -12.74 -27.06 -2.51
CA VAL A 273 -13.79 -27.36 -1.54
C VAL A 273 -15.10 -27.52 -2.30
N ARG A 274 -15.86 -28.57 -1.97
CA ARG A 274 -17.19 -28.83 -2.51
C ARG A 274 -18.26 -28.58 -1.46
N ASP A 275 -19.35 -27.98 -1.90
CA ASP A 275 -20.60 -27.90 -1.17
C ASP A 275 -21.65 -28.70 -1.95
N GLY A 276 -22.07 -29.82 -1.38
CA GLY A 276 -22.82 -30.86 -2.09
C GLY A 276 -22.12 -31.33 -3.38
N ASN A 277 -22.81 -31.20 -4.51
CA ASN A 277 -22.29 -31.57 -5.83
C ASN A 277 -21.51 -30.44 -6.53
N SER A 278 -21.54 -29.21 -6.00
CA SER A 278 -20.89 -28.04 -6.58
C SER A 278 -19.54 -27.76 -5.93
N THR A 279 -18.52 -27.43 -6.72
CA THR A 279 -17.31 -26.76 -6.18
C THR A 279 -17.69 -25.36 -5.73
N CYS A 280 -17.25 -24.94 -4.54
CA CYS A 280 -17.59 -23.65 -3.95
C CYS A 280 -16.37 -22.79 -3.61
N LEU A 281 -15.18 -23.38 -3.55
CA LEU A 281 -13.89 -22.69 -3.43
C LEU A 281 -12.83 -23.43 -4.25
N LEU A 282 -12.04 -22.67 -5.01
CA LEU A 282 -10.82 -23.13 -5.67
C LEU A 282 -9.62 -22.33 -5.17
N ALA A 283 -8.50 -23.00 -4.92
CA ALA A 283 -7.24 -22.39 -4.54
C ALA A 283 -6.06 -23.12 -5.18
N THR A 284 -5.23 -22.42 -5.92
CA THR A 284 -3.97 -22.87 -6.48
C THR A 284 -2.90 -22.02 -5.82
N MET A 285 -1.99 -22.62 -5.06
CA MET A 285 -0.92 -21.88 -4.37
C MET A 285 0.14 -22.82 -3.82
N GLY A 286 1.41 -22.44 -3.97
CA GLY A 286 2.50 -22.92 -3.13
C GLY A 286 2.47 -22.18 -1.80
N LEU A 287 2.69 -22.88 -0.69
CA LEU A 287 2.59 -22.32 0.67
C LEU A 287 3.88 -22.59 1.45
N GLN A 288 4.49 -21.53 1.98
CA GLN A 288 5.63 -21.58 2.88
C GLN A 288 5.27 -20.89 4.20
N LEU A 289 5.24 -21.66 5.29
CA LEU A 289 4.96 -21.16 6.63
C LEU A 289 6.26 -20.69 7.29
N ASN A 290 6.30 -19.44 7.73
CA ASN A 290 7.43 -18.87 8.46
C ASN A 290 7.02 -18.62 9.93
N ILE A 291 7.66 -19.32 10.86
CA ILE A 291 7.34 -19.32 12.29
C ILE A 291 8.56 -18.82 13.06
N THR A 292 8.41 -17.77 13.85
CA THR A 292 9.50 -17.22 14.69
C THR A 292 9.19 -17.47 16.16
N GLN A 293 9.96 -18.35 16.82
CA GLN A 293 9.91 -18.61 18.26
C GLN A 293 11.29 -18.33 18.86
N ASP A 294 11.35 -17.62 20.00
CA ASP A 294 12.60 -17.35 20.74
C ASP A 294 13.77 -16.82 19.88
N LYS A 295 13.44 -15.98 18.88
CA LYS A 295 14.36 -15.40 17.87
C LYS A 295 14.93 -16.42 16.86
N VAL A 296 14.44 -17.66 16.84
CA VAL A 296 14.74 -18.68 15.84
C VAL A 296 13.59 -18.76 14.83
N SER A 297 13.88 -18.46 13.56
CA SER A 297 12.94 -18.62 12.44
C SER A 297 12.98 -20.06 11.90
N SER A 298 11.83 -20.72 11.89
CA SER A 298 11.60 -22.02 11.28
C SER A 298 10.71 -21.88 10.05
N VAL A 299 11.12 -22.46 8.93
CA VAL A 299 10.39 -22.42 7.67
C VAL A 299 9.87 -23.81 7.34
N ILE A 300 8.57 -23.93 7.03
CA ILE A 300 7.90 -25.18 6.70
C ILE A 300 7.18 -25.02 5.36
N ASN A 301 7.71 -25.65 4.31
CA ASN A 301 7.02 -25.76 3.02
C ASN A 301 5.87 -26.78 3.11
N ILE A 302 4.69 -26.40 2.63
CA ILE A 302 3.55 -27.33 2.49
C ILE A 302 3.79 -28.23 1.28
N ASN A 303 3.70 -29.54 1.47
CA ASN A 303 3.69 -30.50 0.37
C ASN A 303 2.24 -30.85 0.00
N PRO A 304 1.74 -30.43 -1.18
CA PRO A 304 0.35 -30.66 -1.56
C PRO A 304 0.02 -32.15 -1.74
N ASN A 305 0.99 -33.00 -2.08
CA ASN A 305 0.77 -34.44 -2.26
C ASN A 305 0.49 -35.19 -0.94
N SER A 306 0.85 -34.59 0.20
CA SER A 306 0.64 -35.17 1.54
C SER A 306 -0.24 -34.29 2.43
N THR A 307 -1.01 -33.38 1.83
CA THR A 307 -1.90 -32.44 2.52
C THR A 307 -3.36 -32.80 2.22
N GLY A 308 -4.11 -33.14 3.25
CA GLY A 308 -5.56 -33.28 3.18
C GLY A 308 -6.24 -31.93 2.99
N VAL A 309 -7.35 -31.94 2.25
CA VAL A 309 -8.16 -30.74 1.97
C VAL A 309 -9.58 -30.98 2.48
N THR A 310 -10.04 -30.08 3.32
CA THR A 310 -11.43 -30.02 3.80
C THR A 310 -11.90 -28.56 3.78
N GLY A 311 -13.16 -28.32 4.09
CA GLY A 311 -13.69 -26.97 4.08
C GLY A 311 -15.21 -26.94 4.15
N SER A 312 -15.76 -25.73 4.15
CA SER A 312 -17.20 -25.49 4.07
C SER A 312 -17.46 -24.16 3.37
N CYS A 313 -18.59 -24.03 2.70
CA CYS A 313 -19.03 -22.77 2.09
C CYS A 313 -20.43 -22.43 2.59
N HIS A 314 -20.61 -21.15 2.92
CA HIS A 314 -21.86 -20.55 3.37
C HIS A 314 -22.05 -19.26 2.56
N PRO A 315 -23.25 -18.64 2.55
CA PRO A 315 -23.50 -17.45 1.73
C PRO A 315 -22.59 -16.24 1.99
N GLN A 316 -22.01 -16.13 3.19
CA GLN A 316 -21.12 -15.01 3.57
C GLN A 316 -19.69 -15.43 3.90
N THR A 317 -19.41 -16.72 4.08
CA THR A 317 -18.08 -17.23 4.50
C THR A 317 -17.74 -18.53 3.78
N ALA A 318 -16.48 -18.67 3.35
CA ALA A 318 -15.96 -19.90 2.76
C ALA A 318 -14.62 -20.26 3.42
N GLN A 319 -14.47 -21.51 3.84
CA GLN A 319 -13.32 -22.01 4.56
C GLN A 319 -12.60 -23.05 3.71
N LEU A 320 -11.30 -22.84 3.50
CA LEU A 320 -10.36 -23.86 3.06
C LEU A 320 -9.55 -24.32 4.28
N ARG A 321 -9.62 -25.60 4.62
CA ARG A 321 -8.84 -26.22 5.70
C ARG A 321 -7.86 -27.22 5.12
N LEU A 322 -6.58 -26.97 5.34
CA LEU A 322 -5.47 -27.87 5.02
C LEU A 322 -5.01 -28.62 6.26
N ASN A 323 -4.68 -29.90 6.15
CA ASN A 323 -4.14 -30.69 7.26
C ASN A 323 -3.10 -31.72 6.79
N SER A 324 -2.13 -32.06 7.63
CA SER A 324 -1.07 -33.04 7.35
C SER A 324 -0.71 -33.82 8.62
N SER A 325 0.31 -34.68 8.57
CA SER A 325 0.83 -35.36 9.77
C SER A 325 1.35 -34.40 10.84
N ASN A 326 1.93 -33.27 10.43
CA ASN A 326 2.46 -32.23 11.31
C ASN A 326 1.54 -31.01 11.47
N ILE A 327 0.50 -30.85 10.63
CA ILE A 327 -0.45 -29.73 10.68
C ILE A 327 -1.83 -30.26 11.05
N LYS A 328 -2.28 -29.96 12.27
CA LYS A 328 -3.60 -30.35 12.77
C LYS A 328 -4.71 -29.66 11.99
N TYR A 329 -4.53 -28.36 11.73
CA TYR A 329 -5.32 -27.58 10.78
C TYR A 329 -4.54 -26.31 10.37
N LEU A 330 -4.72 -25.88 9.13
CA LEU A 330 -4.40 -24.56 8.61
C LEU A 330 -5.62 -24.08 7.83
N ASP A 331 -6.35 -23.14 8.41
CA ASP A 331 -7.59 -22.62 7.88
C ASP A 331 -7.35 -21.26 7.23
N PHE A 332 -7.87 -21.10 6.01
CA PHE A 332 -8.07 -19.83 5.33
C PHE A 332 -9.58 -19.58 5.24
N VAL A 333 -10.08 -18.55 5.91
CA VAL A 333 -11.50 -18.17 5.86
C VAL A 333 -11.66 -16.88 5.06
N PHE A 334 -12.45 -17.00 4.00
CA PHE A 334 -12.86 -15.92 3.14
C PHE A 334 -14.21 -15.39 3.60
N ALA A 335 -14.42 -14.08 3.48
CA ALA A 335 -15.69 -13.45 3.78
C ALA A 335 -16.14 -12.52 2.64
N VAL A 336 -17.45 -12.29 2.56
CA VAL A 336 -18.05 -11.30 1.66
C VAL A 336 -17.93 -9.90 2.26
N LYS A 337 -17.49 -8.94 1.45
CA LYS A 337 -17.34 -7.51 1.76
C LYS A 337 -18.25 -6.72 0.83
N ASN A 338 -19.06 -5.83 1.41
CA ASN A 338 -19.97 -4.93 0.69
C ASN A 338 -20.86 -5.63 -0.35
N GLU A 339 -21.28 -6.88 -0.06
CA GLU A 339 -22.14 -7.75 -0.89
C GLU A 339 -21.59 -8.14 -2.28
N ASN A 340 -20.48 -7.57 -2.74
CA ASN A 340 -20.00 -7.72 -4.12
C ASN A 340 -18.51 -8.09 -4.26
N ARG A 341 -17.75 -8.17 -3.16
CA ARG A 341 -16.33 -8.57 -3.14
C ARG A 341 -16.09 -9.66 -2.10
N PHE A 342 -15.06 -10.46 -2.28
CA PHE A 342 -14.52 -11.36 -1.26
C PHE A 342 -13.14 -10.90 -0.82
N TYR A 343 -12.70 -11.36 0.35
CA TYR A 343 -11.35 -11.18 0.87
C TYR A 343 -11.01 -12.32 1.84
N LEU A 344 -9.72 -12.57 2.05
CA LEU A 344 -9.23 -13.42 3.15
C LEU A 344 -9.39 -12.65 4.47
N LYS A 345 -10.32 -13.11 5.30
CA LYS A 345 -10.67 -12.52 6.61
C LYS A 345 -9.92 -13.15 7.77
N GLU A 346 -9.76 -14.47 7.77
CA GLU A 346 -9.13 -15.19 8.89
C GLU A 346 -8.10 -16.19 8.39
N VAL A 347 -6.99 -16.27 9.12
CA VAL A 347 -6.09 -17.42 9.08
C VAL A 347 -5.96 -17.97 10.49
N ASN A 348 -6.14 -19.28 10.64
CA ASN A 348 -6.09 -19.97 11.92
C ASN A 348 -5.32 -21.28 11.76
N VAL A 349 -4.25 -21.46 12.53
CA VAL A 349 -3.32 -22.58 12.36
C VAL A 349 -3.05 -23.29 13.69
N SER A 350 -2.89 -24.61 13.62
CA SER A 350 -2.38 -25.46 14.70
C SER A 350 -1.49 -26.55 14.11
N LEU A 351 -0.22 -26.58 14.50
CA LEU A 351 0.79 -27.49 13.98
C LEU A 351 1.78 -27.94 15.07
N ASN A 352 2.33 -29.14 14.89
CA ASN A 352 3.34 -29.73 15.76
C ASN A 352 4.73 -29.42 15.18
N LEU A 353 5.61 -28.83 15.98
CA LEU A 353 7.00 -28.57 15.61
C LEU A 353 7.85 -29.85 15.79
N ALA A 354 9.01 -29.89 15.13
CA ALA A 354 9.95 -31.00 15.21
C ALA A 354 10.53 -31.24 16.63
N ASN A 355 10.46 -30.24 17.53
CA ASN A 355 10.81 -30.36 18.95
C ASN A 355 9.68 -30.96 19.81
N GLY A 356 8.53 -31.33 19.21
CA GLY A 356 7.36 -31.87 19.90
C GLY A 356 6.42 -30.83 20.51
N SER A 357 6.70 -29.52 20.39
CA SER A 357 5.79 -28.47 20.87
C SER A 357 4.64 -28.23 19.88
N VAL A 358 3.51 -27.76 20.40
CA VAL A 358 2.36 -27.33 19.58
C VAL A 358 2.44 -25.81 19.39
N PHE A 359 2.48 -25.37 18.15
CA PHE A 359 2.28 -23.96 17.80
C PHE A 359 0.85 -23.77 17.33
N SER A 360 0.16 -22.73 17.82
CA SER A 360 -1.18 -22.39 17.36
C SER A 360 -1.42 -20.90 17.46
N ILE A 361 -2.01 -20.32 16.41
CA ILE A 361 -2.27 -18.89 16.33
C ILE A 361 -3.41 -18.61 15.34
N ALA A 362 -4.20 -17.59 15.62
CA ALA A 362 -5.29 -17.15 14.76
C ALA A 362 -5.27 -15.62 14.63
N ASN A 363 -5.64 -15.12 13.45
CA ASN A 363 -5.96 -13.72 13.22
C ASN A 363 -7.21 -13.68 12.32
N ASN A 364 -8.27 -13.04 12.79
CA ASN A 364 -9.59 -12.97 12.17
C ASN A 364 -9.96 -11.58 11.63
N ASN A 365 -8.99 -10.66 11.58
CA ASN A 365 -9.13 -9.29 11.05
C ASN A 365 -8.14 -9.05 9.89
N LEU A 366 -8.00 -10.01 8.99
CA LEU A 366 -7.18 -9.91 7.78
C LEU A 366 -7.97 -9.23 6.65
N SER A 367 -7.27 -8.61 5.70
CA SER A 367 -7.87 -8.00 4.49
C SER A 367 -7.01 -8.24 3.24
N TYR A 368 -6.58 -9.49 3.03
CA TYR A 368 -5.80 -9.89 1.86
C TYR A 368 -6.68 -10.44 0.72
N TRP A 369 -6.11 -10.52 -0.49
CA TRP A 369 -6.72 -11.18 -1.66
C TRP A 369 -8.12 -10.65 -2.02
N ASP A 370 -8.30 -9.33 -1.90
CA ASP A 370 -9.57 -8.65 -2.10
C ASP A 370 -9.93 -8.54 -3.60
N ALA A 371 -11.01 -9.21 -4.02
CA ALA A 371 -11.45 -9.25 -5.43
C ALA A 371 -12.99 -9.35 -5.57
N PRO A 372 -13.57 -8.99 -6.74
CA PRO A 372 -15.00 -9.12 -7.00
C PRO A 372 -15.55 -10.56 -6.85
N LEU A 373 -16.77 -10.71 -6.33
CA LEU A 373 -17.47 -12.00 -6.34
C LEU A 373 -17.70 -12.48 -7.79
N GLY A 374 -17.52 -13.78 -8.02
CA GLY A 374 -17.56 -14.35 -9.37
C GLY A 374 -16.30 -14.10 -10.22
N SER A 375 -15.22 -13.56 -9.62
CA SER A 375 -13.87 -13.49 -10.19
C SER A 375 -12.90 -14.32 -9.32
N SER A 376 -11.66 -14.52 -9.78
CA SER A 376 -10.57 -15.05 -8.93
C SER A 376 -9.57 -13.95 -8.59
N TYR A 377 -8.94 -13.97 -7.43
CA TYR A 377 -7.71 -13.21 -7.18
C TYR A 377 -6.50 -14.00 -7.70
N MET A 378 -5.51 -13.35 -8.33
CA MET A 378 -4.32 -14.00 -8.88
C MET A 378 -3.06 -13.17 -8.63
N CYS A 379 -1.94 -13.83 -8.32
CA CYS A 379 -0.63 -13.22 -8.12
C CYS A 379 0.49 -14.25 -8.41
N HIS A 380 1.31 -14.01 -9.43
CA HIS A 380 2.41 -14.89 -9.81
C HIS A 380 3.64 -14.67 -8.92
N LYS A 381 3.97 -13.40 -8.64
CA LYS A 381 5.07 -13.03 -7.74
C LYS A 381 4.78 -13.45 -6.29
N GLU A 382 5.84 -13.69 -5.52
CA GLU A 382 5.74 -14.11 -4.11
C GLU A 382 4.97 -13.06 -3.29
N GLN A 383 3.93 -13.50 -2.58
CA GLN A 383 3.13 -12.63 -1.72
C GLN A 383 3.09 -13.16 -0.28
N THR A 384 3.48 -12.31 0.68
CA THR A 384 3.45 -12.62 2.11
C THR A 384 2.15 -12.17 2.77
N VAL A 385 1.50 -13.07 3.50
CA VAL A 385 0.37 -12.82 4.40
C VAL A 385 0.89 -12.78 5.84
N SER A 386 0.89 -11.60 6.45
CA SER A 386 1.32 -11.40 7.83
C SER A 386 0.17 -11.71 8.79
N VAL A 387 0.16 -12.90 9.37
CA VAL A 387 -0.88 -13.34 10.32
C VAL A 387 -0.59 -12.80 11.72
N SER A 388 0.68 -12.81 12.12
CA SER A 388 1.17 -12.20 13.38
C SER A 388 2.65 -11.82 13.27
N ARG A 389 3.22 -11.24 14.35
CA ARG A 389 4.67 -11.00 14.46
C ARG A 389 5.52 -12.27 14.48
N THR A 390 4.92 -13.41 14.85
CA THR A 390 5.59 -14.71 14.98
C THR A 390 5.17 -15.71 13.90
N PHE A 391 4.25 -15.32 13.01
CA PHE A 391 3.73 -16.19 11.96
C PHE A 391 3.39 -15.43 10.67
N GLN A 392 4.03 -15.82 9.58
CA GLN A 392 3.79 -15.31 8.24
C GLN A 392 3.61 -16.49 7.27
N ILE A 393 2.85 -16.28 6.20
CA ILE A 393 2.66 -17.27 5.14
C ILE A 393 3.09 -16.63 3.82
N ASN A 394 4.15 -17.17 3.20
CA ASN A 394 4.56 -16.79 1.86
C ASN A 394 3.83 -17.67 0.86
N THR A 395 3.27 -17.04 -0.17
CA THR A 395 2.45 -17.68 -1.21
C THR A 395 3.08 -17.50 -2.59
N PHE A 396 2.99 -18.54 -3.42
CA PHE A 396 3.64 -18.63 -4.73
C PHE A 396 2.65 -19.15 -5.77
N GLU A 397 2.63 -18.58 -6.98
CA GLU A 397 1.67 -18.92 -8.04
C GLU A 397 0.22 -18.94 -7.50
N LEU A 398 -0.13 -17.89 -6.77
CA LEU A 398 -1.38 -17.78 -6.05
C LEU A 398 -2.52 -17.49 -7.03
N ARG A 399 -3.56 -18.33 -7.00
CA ARG A 399 -4.87 -18.03 -7.56
C ARG A 399 -5.97 -18.58 -6.65
N VAL A 400 -6.94 -17.75 -6.27
CA VAL A 400 -8.01 -18.16 -5.36
C VAL A 400 -9.35 -17.58 -5.75
N GLN A 401 -10.39 -18.40 -5.66
CA GLN A 401 -11.79 -18.01 -5.87
C GLN A 401 -12.68 -18.74 -4.85
N PRO A 402 -13.06 -18.06 -3.76
CA PRO A 402 -14.17 -18.47 -2.92
C PRO A 402 -15.50 -17.98 -3.52
N PHE A 403 -16.57 -18.74 -3.28
CA PHE A 403 -17.92 -18.45 -3.77
C PHE A 403 -18.05 -18.46 -5.30
N ASN A 404 -19.29 -18.63 -5.80
CA ASN A 404 -19.65 -18.48 -7.22
C ASN A 404 -18.69 -19.17 -8.22
N VAL A 405 -18.16 -20.35 -7.86
CA VAL A 405 -17.31 -21.16 -8.75
C VAL A 405 -18.21 -21.91 -9.73
N MET A 406 -18.11 -21.55 -11.01
CA MET A 406 -18.91 -22.18 -12.07
C MET A 406 -18.12 -23.32 -12.73
N GLU A 407 -18.78 -24.44 -12.99
CA GLU A 407 -18.20 -25.65 -13.62
C GLU A 407 -16.94 -26.23 -12.94
N GLY A 408 -16.63 -25.82 -11.70
CA GLY A 408 -15.36 -26.19 -11.04
C GLY A 408 -14.13 -25.56 -11.68
N LYS A 409 -14.27 -24.40 -12.34
CA LYS A 409 -13.19 -23.65 -12.99
C LYS A 409 -13.07 -22.25 -12.39
N TYR A 410 -11.88 -21.66 -12.50
CA TYR A 410 -11.70 -20.24 -12.19
C TYR A 410 -12.39 -19.35 -13.22
N SER A 411 -13.00 -18.28 -12.74
CA SER A 411 -13.45 -17.13 -13.52
C SER A 411 -12.28 -16.21 -13.87
N THR A 412 -12.57 -15.07 -14.52
CA THR A 412 -11.60 -14.01 -14.84
C THR A 412 -10.84 -13.58 -13.58
N ALA A 413 -9.53 -13.35 -13.71
CA ALA A 413 -8.69 -12.96 -12.59
C ALA A 413 -8.64 -11.43 -12.40
N GLN A 414 -8.76 -11.00 -11.15
CA GLN A 414 -8.20 -9.75 -10.65
C GLN A 414 -6.73 -10.03 -10.29
N GLU A 415 -5.81 -9.45 -11.05
CA GLU A 415 -4.37 -9.58 -10.80
C GLU A 415 -3.94 -8.67 -9.64
N CYS A 416 -2.87 -9.07 -8.96
CA CYS A 416 -2.26 -8.32 -7.87
C CYS A 416 -1.36 -7.20 -8.41
N SER A 417 -1.26 -6.09 -7.68
CA SER A 417 -0.39 -4.97 -8.05
C SER A 417 1.11 -5.28 -8.06
N LEU A 418 1.52 -6.46 -7.56
CA LEU A 418 2.92 -6.91 -7.65
C LEU A 418 3.26 -7.33 -9.08
N ASP A 419 2.34 -7.94 -9.82
CA ASP A 419 2.56 -8.42 -11.19
C ASP A 419 2.57 -7.27 -12.24
N ASP A 420 2.22 -6.05 -11.82
CA ASP A 420 1.97 -4.89 -12.69
C ASP A 420 3.25 -4.17 -13.16
N ASP A 421 4.01 -4.80 -14.06
CA ASP A 421 5.22 -4.22 -14.67
C ASP A 421 4.92 -3.02 -15.60
N THR A 422 3.64 -2.72 -15.86
CA THR A 422 3.13 -1.70 -16.79
C THR A 422 3.62 -0.28 -16.48
N ILE A 423 3.87 0.03 -15.20
CA ILE A 423 4.33 1.35 -14.74
C ILE A 423 5.77 1.66 -15.16
N LEU A 424 6.58 0.63 -15.44
CA LEU A 424 7.98 0.80 -15.86
C LEU A 424 8.09 1.46 -17.24
N ILE A 425 7.15 1.18 -18.15
CA ILE A 425 7.20 1.62 -19.54
C ILE A 425 7.08 3.17 -19.66
N PRO A 426 6.09 3.85 -19.05
CA PRO A 426 6.03 5.31 -19.03
C PRO A 426 7.28 5.98 -18.44
N ILE A 427 7.87 5.40 -17.39
CA ILE A 427 9.06 5.96 -16.72
C ILE A 427 10.27 5.93 -17.65
N ILE A 428 10.53 4.82 -18.33
CA ILE A 428 11.63 4.70 -19.31
C ILE A 428 11.44 5.68 -20.47
N VAL A 429 10.22 5.81 -21.00
CA VAL A 429 9.91 6.75 -22.09
C VAL A 429 10.10 8.22 -21.64
N GLY A 430 9.65 8.57 -20.43
CA GLY A 430 9.83 9.90 -19.85
C GLY A 430 11.30 10.26 -19.63
N ALA A 431 12.10 9.33 -19.09
CA ALA A 431 13.53 9.51 -18.89
C ALA A 431 14.29 9.68 -20.21
N GLY A 432 13.96 8.87 -21.22
CA GLY A 432 14.56 8.97 -22.56
C GLY A 432 14.26 10.31 -23.25
N LEU A 433 13.02 10.80 -23.18
CA LEU A 433 12.65 12.11 -23.70
C LEU A 433 13.37 13.26 -22.99
N SER A 434 13.46 13.21 -21.65
CA SER A 434 14.19 14.20 -20.85
C SER A 434 15.68 14.26 -21.22
N GLY A 435 16.35 13.11 -21.32
CA GLY A 435 17.75 13.01 -21.71
C GLY A 435 18.02 13.60 -23.11
N LEU A 436 17.15 13.32 -24.08
CA LEU A 436 17.26 13.87 -25.44
C LEU A 436 17.17 15.40 -25.45
N ILE A 437 16.25 15.98 -24.67
CA ILE A 437 16.11 17.44 -24.55
C ILE A 437 17.38 18.07 -23.97
N ILE A 438 17.95 17.48 -22.91
CA ILE A 438 19.19 17.96 -22.28
C ILE A 438 20.36 17.97 -23.29
N VAL A 439 20.52 16.92 -24.10
CA VAL A 439 21.55 16.85 -25.14
C VAL A 439 21.39 17.96 -26.19
N ILE A 440 20.15 18.22 -26.64
CA ILE A 440 19.85 19.29 -27.60
C ILE A 440 20.19 20.66 -27.01
N VAL A 441 19.83 20.92 -25.74
CA VAL A 441 20.15 22.18 -25.05
C VAL A 441 21.66 22.39 -24.91
N ILE A 442 22.41 21.34 -24.52
CA ILE A 442 23.88 21.42 -24.40
C ILE A 442 24.51 21.70 -25.78
N ALA A 443 24.10 21.00 -26.83
CA ALA A 443 24.61 21.22 -28.19
C ALA A 443 24.32 22.65 -28.68
N TYR A 444 23.12 23.17 -28.41
CA TYR A 444 22.74 24.56 -28.73
C TYR A 444 23.60 25.59 -27.97
N LEU A 445 23.85 25.39 -26.67
CA LEU A 445 24.69 26.29 -25.87
C LEU A 445 26.14 26.31 -26.35
N ILE A 446 26.70 25.16 -26.73
CA ILE A 446 28.06 25.05 -27.30
C ILE A 446 28.12 25.72 -28.69
N GLY A 447 27.15 25.44 -29.56
CA GLY A 447 27.05 26.07 -30.88
C GLY A 447 26.95 27.59 -30.79
N ARG A 448 26.07 28.09 -29.92
CA ARG A 448 25.89 29.52 -29.66
C ARG A 448 27.17 30.17 -29.10
N ARG A 449 27.93 29.50 -28.23
CA ARG A 449 29.23 30.01 -27.75
C ARG A 449 30.25 30.18 -28.88
N LYS A 450 30.28 29.29 -29.88
CA LYS A 450 31.21 29.41 -31.03
C LYS A 450 30.86 30.54 -32.00
N SER A 451 29.60 30.98 -32.07
CA SER A 451 29.17 32.01 -33.04
C SER A 451 29.57 33.45 -32.68
N TYR A 452 30.12 33.73 -31.49
CA TYR A 452 30.55 35.08 -31.08
C TYR A 452 32.01 35.44 -31.43
N ALA A 453 32.78 34.52 -32.03
CA ALA A 453 34.22 34.68 -32.28
C ALA A 453 34.56 35.06 -33.73
N GLY A 454 33.75 35.91 -34.38
CA GLY A 454 33.83 36.10 -35.83
C GLY A 454 33.34 37.44 -36.37
N TYR A 455 33.93 38.55 -35.93
CA TYR A 455 34.06 39.77 -36.74
C TYR A 455 35.32 40.53 -36.33
N GLN A 456 36.42 40.34 -37.07
CA GLN A 456 37.50 41.32 -37.10
C GLN A 456 37.12 42.38 -38.14
N THR A 457 37.14 43.65 -37.72
CA THR A 457 36.99 44.79 -38.62
C THR A 457 38.26 45.00 -39.43
N LEU A 458 38.10 45.12 -40.75
CA LEU A 458 39.11 45.70 -41.66
C LEU A 458 39.12 47.23 -41.53
#